data_AF-A0A6V7VY97-F1
#
_entry.id   AF-A0A6V7VY97-F1
#
_cell.length_a   1.000
_cell.length_b   1.000
_cell.length_c   1.000
_cell.angle_alpha   90.00
_cell.angle_beta   90.00
_cell.angle_gamma   90.00
#
_symmetry.space_group_name_H-M   'P 1'
#
loop_
_entity.id
_entity.type
_entity.pdbx_description
1 polymer ?
#
loop_
_entity_poly.entity_id
_entity_poly.type
_entity_poly.pdbx_seq_one_letter_code
_entity_poly.pdbx_strand_id
1 'polypeptide(L)'
;MEIIYTKIFKNIFYNIVALLLFQTSYFSFAILFGQQNEIRLLESLDGLWTFVREPANSEGIGIINNWAEMDLSFKFENATKIPVPAAYNDLSFERDLQNHVGWVWYQRHYWLPSTLINNQNNRPRSFFTFWKCSVFCYSVFKWQGNWKACRRTFTFPI
;
A
#
# COMPACT_ATOMS: atom_id res chain seq x y z
N MET A 1 54.46 -18.66 -7.27
CA MET A 1 53.63 -17.46 -7.51
C MET A 1 52.14 -17.77 -7.59
N GLU A 2 51.71 -18.86 -8.24
CA GLU A 2 50.27 -19.21 -8.40
C GLU A 2 49.53 -19.54 -7.09
N ILE A 3 50.19 -20.20 -6.11
CA ILE A 3 49.55 -20.62 -4.85
C ILE A 3 49.16 -19.43 -3.97
N ILE A 4 49.92 -18.33 -4.02
CA ILE A 4 49.63 -17.12 -3.25
C ILE A 4 48.40 -16.40 -3.84
N TYR A 5 48.31 -16.30 -5.16
CA TYR A 5 47.18 -15.69 -5.85
C TYR A 5 45.87 -16.41 -5.59
N THR A 6 45.86 -17.75 -5.60
CA THR A 6 44.64 -18.52 -5.31
C THR A 6 44.15 -18.34 -3.87
N LYS A 7 45.06 -18.17 -2.90
CA LYS A 7 44.72 -17.94 -1.50
C LYS A 7 44.16 -16.53 -1.26
N ILE A 8 44.75 -15.52 -1.91
CA ILE A 8 44.26 -14.13 -1.88
C ILE A 8 42.89 -14.03 -2.55
N PHE A 9 42.72 -14.66 -3.72
CA PHE A 9 41.45 -14.65 -4.45
C PHE A 9 40.32 -15.32 -3.65
N LYS A 10 40.58 -16.47 -3.02
CA LYS A 10 39.61 -17.11 -2.12
C LYS A 10 39.25 -16.21 -0.95
N ASN A 11 40.22 -15.55 -0.32
CA ASN A 11 39.96 -14.69 0.84
C ASN A 11 39.15 -13.43 0.46
N ILE A 12 39.44 -12.82 -0.68
CA ILE A 12 38.65 -11.69 -1.22
C ILE A 12 37.23 -12.16 -1.55
N PHE A 13 37.09 -13.33 -2.19
CA PHE A 13 35.78 -13.92 -2.50
C PHE A 13 34.95 -14.16 -1.24
N TYR A 14 35.53 -14.75 -0.18
CA TYR A 14 34.83 -14.96 1.09
C TYR A 14 34.44 -13.64 1.77
N ASN A 15 35.29 -12.61 1.73
CA ASN A 15 34.96 -11.31 2.32
C ASN A 15 33.86 -10.57 1.53
N ILE A 16 33.85 -10.64 0.20
CA ILE A 16 32.78 -10.06 -0.63
C ILE A 16 31.47 -10.80 -0.38
N VAL A 17 31.49 -12.13 -0.34
CA VAL A 17 30.30 -12.94 -0.02
C VAL A 17 29.80 -12.64 1.39
N ALA A 18 30.68 -12.51 2.38
CA ALA A 18 30.32 -12.14 3.75
C ALA A 18 29.70 -10.72 3.82
N LEU A 19 30.24 -9.76 3.07
CA LEU A 19 29.71 -8.39 3.01
C LEU A 19 28.31 -8.34 2.37
N LEU A 20 28.12 -9.12 1.30
CA LEU A 20 26.81 -9.26 0.62
C LEU A 20 25.78 -9.95 1.53
N LEU A 21 26.19 -10.97 2.29
CA LEU A 21 25.33 -11.64 3.27
C LEU A 21 25.00 -10.74 4.48
N PHE A 22 25.87 -9.81 4.84
CA PHE A 22 25.59 -8.82 5.89
C PHE A 22 24.58 -7.77 5.43
N GLN A 23 24.60 -7.37 4.17
CA GLN A 23 23.67 -6.37 3.64
C GLN A 23 22.22 -6.88 3.53
N THR A 24 22.01 -8.20 3.42
CA THR A 24 20.67 -8.79 3.28
C THR A 24 19.90 -8.89 4.61
N SER A 25 20.55 -8.70 5.77
CA SER A 25 19.91 -8.88 7.09
C SER A 25 19.21 -7.63 7.68
N TYR A 26 19.18 -6.50 6.99
CA TYR A 26 18.79 -5.21 7.61
C TYR A 26 17.36 -4.71 7.35
N PHE A 27 16.49 -5.46 6.68
CA PHE A 27 15.09 -5.05 6.48
C PHE A 27 14.08 -5.94 7.20
N SER A 28 14.22 -6.05 8.51
CA SER A 28 13.13 -6.51 9.36
C SER A 28 12.14 -5.36 9.57
N PHE A 29 11.13 -5.27 8.71
CA PHE A 29 9.95 -4.47 8.99
C PHE A 29 9.17 -5.17 10.11
N ALA A 30 9.13 -4.59 11.31
CA ALA A 30 8.29 -5.11 12.37
C ALA A 30 6.81 -4.92 11.99
N ILE A 31 6.09 -6.02 11.76
CA ILE A 31 4.66 -6.03 11.41
C ILE A 31 3.82 -6.25 12.67
N LEU A 32 3.94 -5.33 13.64
CA LEU A 32 3.14 -5.40 14.87
C LEU A 32 1.74 -4.83 14.61
N PHE A 33 0.71 -5.48 15.16
CA PHE A 33 -0.65 -4.93 15.20
C PHE A 33 -0.64 -3.59 15.95
N GLY A 34 -1.22 -2.55 15.36
CA GLY A 34 -1.31 -1.24 16.01
C GLY A 34 -2.17 -1.31 17.27
N GLN A 35 -1.69 -0.75 18.37
CA GLN A 35 -2.43 -0.69 19.64
C GLN A 35 -2.58 0.76 20.09
N GLN A 36 -3.79 1.14 20.47
CA GLN A 36 -4.07 2.46 21.05
C GLN A 36 -3.49 2.55 22.47
N ASN A 37 -2.77 3.63 22.74
CA ASN A 37 -2.25 3.97 24.07
C ASN A 37 -2.03 5.48 24.18
N GLU A 38 -1.43 5.94 25.29
CA GLU A 38 -1.19 7.36 25.55
C GLU A 38 -0.31 8.06 24.50
N ILE A 39 0.55 7.30 23.81
CA ILE A 39 1.52 7.82 22.82
C ILE A 39 1.20 7.41 21.37
N ARG A 40 0.22 6.53 21.15
CA ARG A 40 -0.18 5.98 19.85
C ARG A 40 -1.68 6.10 19.69
N LEU A 41 -2.08 6.89 18.71
CA LEU A 41 -3.45 6.93 18.24
C LEU A 41 -3.66 5.84 17.17
N LEU A 42 -4.73 5.07 17.32
CA LEU A 42 -5.18 4.09 16.34
C LEU A 42 -6.60 4.46 15.94
N GLU A 43 -6.79 4.86 14.69
CA GLU A 43 -8.09 5.18 14.12
C GLU A 43 -8.41 4.21 12.98
N SER A 44 -9.65 3.74 12.94
CA SER A 44 -10.11 2.90 11.83
C SER A 44 -10.58 3.75 10.65
N LEU A 45 -10.24 3.31 9.43
CA LEU A 45 -10.77 3.84 8.17
C LEU A 45 -11.85 2.94 7.59
N ASP A 46 -12.52 2.16 8.44
CA ASP A 46 -13.68 1.33 8.07
C ASP A 46 -14.92 2.20 7.88
N GLY A 47 -15.81 1.78 6.99
CA GLY A 47 -17.02 2.52 6.59
C GLY A 47 -17.22 2.53 5.08
N LEU A 48 -17.94 3.53 4.57
CA LEU A 48 -18.25 3.66 3.14
C LEU A 48 -17.12 4.35 2.38
N TRP A 49 -16.67 3.71 1.30
CA TRP A 49 -15.67 4.23 0.38
C TRP A 49 -16.31 4.46 -0.99
N THR A 50 -15.84 5.48 -1.71
CA THR A 50 -16.16 5.65 -3.14
C THR A 50 -15.48 4.53 -3.91
N PHE A 51 -16.25 3.85 -4.75
CA PHE A 51 -15.82 2.72 -5.55
C PHE A 51 -16.06 2.99 -7.04
N VAL A 52 -15.03 2.77 -7.84
CA VAL A 52 -15.10 2.84 -9.31
C VAL A 52 -14.38 1.61 -9.86
N ARG A 53 -15.01 0.93 -10.82
CA ARG A 53 -14.40 -0.17 -11.55
C ARG A 53 -13.91 0.30 -12.91
N GLU A 54 -12.75 -0.20 -13.33
CA GLU A 54 -12.32 -0.09 -14.72
C GLU A 54 -13.05 -1.14 -15.60
N PRO A 55 -12.93 -1.04 -16.94
CA PRO A 55 -13.31 -2.14 -17.83
C PRO A 55 -12.57 -3.43 -17.48
N ALA A 56 -13.20 -4.58 -17.72
CA ALA A 56 -12.55 -5.86 -17.49
C ALA A 56 -11.29 -6.00 -18.36
N ASN A 57 -10.22 -6.58 -17.81
CA ASN A 57 -8.91 -6.72 -18.43
C ASN A 57 -8.26 -5.40 -18.86
N SER A 58 -8.55 -4.30 -18.16
CA SER A 58 -7.89 -3.01 -18.43
C SER A 58 -6.40 -3.05 -18.10
N GLU A 59 -5.62 -2.25 -18.84
CA GLU A 59 -4.17 -2.08 -18.61
C GLU A 59 -3.85 -1.10 -17.46
N GLY A 60 -4.81 -0.80 -16.58
CA GLY A 60 -4.65 0.17 -15.50
C GLY A 60 -4.82 1.62 -15.97
N ILE A 61 -5.95 1.89 -16.62
CA ILE A 61 -6.29 3.19 -17.22
C ILE A 61 -6.30 4.28 -16.15
N GLY A 62 -6.75 3.98 -14.93
CA GLY A 62 -6.77 4.94 -13.84
C GLY A 62 -5.37 5.30 -13.33
N ILE A 63 -4.40 4.40 -13.45
CA ILE A 63 -3.01 4.69 -13.10
C ILE A 63 -2.43 5.65 -14.14
N ILE A 64 -2.61 5.36 -15.43
CA ILE A 64 -2.15 6.18 -16.55
C ILE A 64 -2.74 7.60 -16.48
N ASN A 65 -4.03 7.70 -16.12
CA ASN A 65 -4.75 8.96 -16.04
C ASN A 65 -4.69 9.64 -14.66
N ASN A 66 -3.85 9.16 -13.73
CA ASN A 66 -3.69 9.73 -12.39
C ASN A 66 -5.02 9.91 -11.62
N TRP A 67 -5.92 8.93 -11.68
CA TRP A 67 -7.22 8.98 -11.00
C TRP A 67 -7.10 9.17 -9.49
N ALA A 68 -5.98 8.76 -8.89
CA ALA A 68 -5.67 8.98 -7.48
C ALA A 68 -5.70 10.47 -7.07
N GLU A 69 -5.43 11.39 -7.99
CA GLU A 69 -5.42 12.83 -7.72
C GLU A 69 -6.78 13.50 -7.91
N MET A 70 -7.72 12.80 -8.52
CA MET A 70 -9.06 13.29 -8.81
C MET A 70 -10.02 12.90 -7.70
N ASP A 71 -11.13 13.65 -7.55
CA ASP A 71 -12.27 13.17 -6.78
C ASP A 71 -13.12 12.25 -7.66
N LEU A 72 -13.06 10.94 -7.38
CA LEU A 72 -13.76 9.92 -8.15
C LEU A 72 -15.27 10.12 -8.11
N SER A 73 -15.80 10.66 -7.00
CA SER A 73 -17.25 10.85 -6.85
C SER A 73 -17.82 11.95 -7.75
N PHE A 74 -17.01 12.97 -8.07
CA PHE A 74 -17.38 14.00 -9.04
C PHE A 74 -16.98 13.65 -10.47
N LYS A 75 -15.89 12.88 -10.64
CA LYS A 75 -15.35 12.57 -11.97
C LYS A 75 -16.15 11.50 -12.71
N PHE A 76 -16.74 10.55 -11.99
CA PHE A 76 -17.39 9.37 -12.55
C PHE A 76 -18.84 9.28 -12.11
N GLU A 77 -19.77 9.26 -13.07
CA GLU A 77 -21.20 9.07 -12.78
C GLU A 77 -21.51 7.66 -12.25
N ASN A 78 -20.70 6.67 -12.61
CA ASN A 78 -20.82 5.30 -12.13
C ASN A 78 -20.11 5.05 -10.78
N ALA A 79 -19.67 6.11 -10.09
CA ALA A 79 -19.09 6.00 -8.77
C ALA A 79 -20.16 5.54 -7.76
N THR A 80 -19.89 4.42 -7.07
CA THR A 80 -20.79 3.85 -6.06
C THR A 80 -20.15 3.92 -4.68
N LYS A 81 -20.92 3.66 -3.62
CA LYS A 81 -20.40 3.58 -2.25
C LYS A 81 -20.39 2.13 -1.81
N ILE A 82 -19.24 1.63 -1.37
CA ILE A 82 -19.06 0.26 -0.91
C ILE A 82 -18.53 0.25 0.54
N PRO A 83 -19.05 -0.63 1.42
CA PRO A 83 -18.49 -0.84 2.75
C PRO A 83 -17.08 -1.46 2.70
N VAL A 84 -16.22 -1.00 3.61
CA VAL A 84 -14.91 -1.58 3.91
C VAL A 84 -14.86 -1.81 5.43
N PRO A 85 -14.49 -3.01 5.92
CA PRO A 85 -13.92 -4.14 5.18
C PRO A 85 -15.01 -5.04 4.57
N ALA A 86 -14.95 -5.25 3.25
CA ALA A 86 -15.74 -6.25 2.55
C ALA A 86 -15.12 -6.56 1.18
N ALA A 87 -15.42 -7.73 0.63
CA ALA A 87 -15.09 -8.04 -0.76
C ALA A 87 -16.18 -7.45 -1.67
N TYR A 88 -15.80 -6.64 -2.65
CA TYR A 88 -16.77 -6.00 -3.54
C TYR A 88 -17.61 -6.98 -4.37
N ASN A 89 -17.03 -8.15 -4.70
CA ASN A 89 -17.69 -9.20 -5.48
C ASN A 89 -18.97 -9.72 -4.81
N ASP A 90 -19.03 -9.67 -3.47
CA ASP A 90 -20.14 -10.21 -2.68
C ASP A 90 -21.24 -9.18 -2.41
N LEU A 91 -21.01 -7.91 -2.78
CA LEU A 91 -21.88 -6.79 -2.41
C LEU A 91 -22.86 -6.37 -3.51
N SER A 92 -22.58 -6.73 -4.76
CA SER A 92 -23.45 -6.40 -5.89
C SER A 92 -24.15 -7.64 -6.43
N PHE A 93 -25.39 -7.44 -6.89
CA PHE A 93 -26.16 -8.46 -7.60
C PHE A 93 -25.84 -8.51 -9.11
N GLU A 94 -25.06 -7.54 -9.62
CA GLU A 94 -24.65 -7.51 -11.02
C GLU A 94 -23.55 -8.55 -11.30
N ARG A 95 -23.85 -9.49 -12.21
CA ARG A 95 -22.92 -10.55 -12.61
C ARG A 95 -21.58 -10.01 -13.14
N ASP A 96 -21.63 -8.85 -13.79
CA ASP A 96 -20.45 -8.18 -14.35
C ASP A 96 -19.50 -7.68 -13.26
N LEU A 97 -20.03 -7.25 -12.10
CA LEU A 97 -19.19 -6.84 -10.97
C LEU A 97 -18.69 -8.05 -10.19
N GLN A 98 -19.54 -9.05 -9.98
CA GLN A 98 -19.18 -10.27 -9.26
C GLN A 98 -18.00 -11.02 -9.90
N ASN A 99 -18.00 -11.12 -11.23
CA ASN A 99 -16.96 -11.80 -12.00
C ASN A 99 -15.93 -10.83 -12.60
N HIS A 100 -15.83 -9.62 -12.06
CA HIS A 100 -14.93 -8.62 -12.61
C HIS A 100 -13.47 -9.04 -12.43
N VAL A 101 -12.71 -9.02 -13.53
CA VAL A 101 -11.26 -9.20 -13.55
C VAL A 101 -10.66 -7.93 -14.13
N GLY A 102 -9.92 -7.18 -13.33
CA GLY A 102 -9.38 -5.88 -13.72
C GLY A 102 -9.04 -5.00 -12.54
N TRP A 103 -8.79 -3.73 -12.82
CA TRP A 103 -8.48 -2.73 -11.80
C TRP A 103 -9.74 -2.15 -11.17
N VAL A 104 -9.73 -2.04 -9.85
CA VAL A 104 -10.78 -1.40 -9.06
C VAL A 104 -10.18 -0.33 -8.17
N TRP A 105 -10.91 0.76 -7.99
CA TRP A 105 -10.48 1.95 -7.27
C TRP A 105 -11.35 2.18 -6.05
N TYR A 106 -10.69 2.36 -4.91
CA TYR A 106 -11.31 2.75 -3.65
C TYR A 106 -10.77 4.12 -3.25
N GLN A 107 -11.66 5.05 -2.92
CA GLN A 107 -11.29 6.38 -2.43
C GLN A 107 -12.11 6.76 -1.20
N ARG A 108 -11.42 7.31 -0.20
CA ARG A 108 -12.04 7.87 1.00
C ARG A 108 -11.32 9.14 1.41
N HIS A 109 -12.11 10.14 1.78
CA HIS A 109 -11.62 11.33 2.47
C HIS A 109 -11.75 11.12 3.97
N TYR A 110 -10.69 11.45 4.71
CA TYR A 110 -10.64 11.35 6.15
C TYR A 110 -10.02 12.62 6.73
N TRP A 111 -10.67 13.18 7.75
CA TRP A 111 -10.19 14.37 8.44
C TRP A 111 -9.51 13.95 9.73
N LEU A 112 -8.26 14.38 9.90
CA LEU A 112 -7.48 14.09 11.09
C LEU A 112 -7.67 15.18 12.15
N PRO A 113 -7.64 14.82 13.45
CA PRO A 113 -7.67 15.79 14.53
C PRO A 113 -6.54 16.82 14.41
N SER A 114 -6.85 18.10 14.64
CA SER A 114 -5.89 19.21 14.57
C SER A 114 -4.72 19.06 15.54
N THR A 115 -4.91 18.34 16.66
CA THR A 115 -3.88 18.03 17.65
C THR A 115 -2.70 17.25 17.08
N LEU A 116 -2.93 16.40 16.07
CA LEU A 116 -1.88 15.64 15.37
C LEU A 116 -1.12 16.48 14.35
N ILE A 117 -1.75 17.53 13.83
CA ILE A 117 -1.24 18.36 12.74
C ILE A 117 -0.41 19.53 13.28
N ASN A 118 -0.86 20.16 14.37
CA ASN A 118 -0.35 21.45 14.83
C ASN A 118 0.84 21.38 15.80
N ASN A 119 1.29 20.18 16.20
CA ASN A 119 2.39 20.04 17.15
C ASN A 119 3.76 20.12 16.45
N GLN A 120 4.25 21.34 16.26
CA GLN A 120 5.53 21.64 15.58
C GLN A 120 6.74 21.00 16.28
N ASN A 121 6.71 20.89 17.62
CA ASN A 121 7.81 20.40 18.44
C ASN A 121 7.87 18.88 18.57
N ASN A 122 6.78 18.17 18.25
CA ASN A 122 6.74 16.71 18.27
C ASN A 122 5.82 16.19 17.16
N ARG A 123 6.36 16.04 15.95
CA ARG A 123 5.60 15.55 14.79
C ARG A 123 5.38 14.04 14.89
N PRO A 124 4.16 13.56 15.11
CA PRO A 124 3.91 12.12 15.22
C PRO A 124 4.17 11.44 13.87
N ARG A 125 4.81 10.26 13.89
CA ARG A 125 4.92 9.43 12.69
C ARG A 125 3.55 8.82 12.40
N SER A 126 3.04 9.09 11.21
CA SER A 126 1.76 8.57 10.74
C SER A 126 1.98 7.35 9.86
N PHE A 127 1.21 6.29 10.09
CA PHE A 127 1.24 5.06 9.31
C PHE A 127 -0.18 4.69 8.89
N PHE A 128 -0.34 4.27 7.63
CA PHE A 128 -1.56 3.67 7.13
C PHE A 128 -1.33 2.17 6.97
N THR A 129 -2.16 1.36 7.61
CA THR A 129 -2.04 -0.10 7.57
C THR A 129 -3.28 -0.69 6.92
N PHE A 130 -3.09 -1.34 5.77
CA PHE A 130 -4.08 -2.24 5.19
C PHE A 130 -3.84 -3.66 5.69
N TRP A 131 -4.84 -4.24 6.37
CA TRP A 131 -4.78 -5.57 6.94
C TRP A 131 -4.74 -6.67 5.88
N LYS A 132 -5.59 -6.55 4.85
CA LYS A 132 -5.67 -7.51 3.74
C LYS A 132 -6.01 -6.78 2.44
N CYS A 133 -5.30 -7.13 1.37
CA CYS A 133 -5.70 -6.84 0.00
C CYS A 133 -5.47 -8.11 -0.83
N SER A 134 -6.49 -8.52 -1.58
CA SER A 134 -6.55 -9.90 -2.09
C SER A 134 -5.79 -10.15 -3.40
N VAL A 135 -5.08 -9.20 -4.02
CA VAL A 135 -4.23 -9.47 -5.20
C VAL A 135 -3.09 -8.45 -5.36
N PHE A 136 -3.40 -7.27 -5.90
CA PHE A 136 -2.47 -6.16 -6.09
C PHE A 136 -3.09 -4.90 -5.52
N CYS A 137 -2.37 -4.23 -4.61
CA CYS A 137 -2.81 -2.97 -4.04
C CYS A 137 -1.84 -1.86 -4.43
N TYR A 138 -2.36 -0.88 -5.16
CA TYR A 138 -1.72 0.43 -5.26
C TYR A 138 -2.49 1.39 -4.36
N SER A 139 -1.83 1.88 -3.32
CA SER A 139 -2.43 2.83 -2.39
C SER A 139 -1.72 4.17 -2.55
N VAL A 140 -2.49 5.21 -2.85
CA VAL A 140 -2.00 6.58 -2.87
C VAL A 140 -2.68 7.33 -1.74
N PHE A 141 -1.90 8.09 -0.98
CA PHE A 141 -2.41 8.97 0.06
C PHE A 141 -1.84 10.36 -0.10
N LYS A 142 -2.68 11.37 0.17
CA LYS A 142 -2.28 12.76 0.24
C LYS A 142 -2.20 13.18 1.71
N TRP A 143 -1.04 13.67 2.14
CA TRP A 143 -0.82 14.18 3.49
C TRP A 143 -0.21 15.57 3.44
N GLN A 144 -0.88 16.56 4.06
CA GLN A 144 -0.42 17.96 4.11
C GLN A 144 -0.02 18.52 2.73
N GLY A 145 -0.81 18.22 1.70
CA GLY A 145 -0.53 18.65 0.33
C GLY A 145 0.47 17.79 -0.44
N ASN A 146 1.21 16.90 0.23
CA ASN A 146 2.18 16.00 -0.40
C ASN A 146 1.58 14.63 -0.71
N TRP A 147 1.77 14.16 -1.94
CA TRP A 147 1.40 12.82 -2.35
C TRP A 147 2.45 11.79 -1.91
N LYS A 148 1.98 10.65 -1.45
CA LYS A 148 2.79 9.48 -1.11
C LYS A 148 2.10 8.25 -1.66
N ALA A 149 2.86 7.36 -2.29
CA ALA A 149 2.36 6.10 -2.83
C ALA A 149 3.00 4.93 -2.10
N CYS A 150 2.22 3.89 -1.84
CA CYS A 150 2.67 2.60 -1.36
C CYS A 150 2.16 1.53 -2.32
N ARG A 151 3.07 0.68 -2.80
CA ARG A 151 2.74 -0.49 -3.62
C ARG A 151 2.97 -1.74 -2.78
N ARG A 152 1.96 -2.59 -2.66
CA ARG A 152 2.12 -3.96 -2.14
C ARG A 152 1.62 -4.96 -3.18
N THR A 153 2.47 -5.93 -3.47
CA THR A 153 2.11 -7.12 -4.23
C THR A 153 1.94 -8.26 -3.24
N PHE A 154 0.76 -8.88 -3.20
CA PHE A 154 0.55 -10.13 -2.46
C PHE A 154 0.59 -11.28 -3.48
N THR A 155 1.70 -12.01 -3.53
CA THR A 155 1.75 -13.28 -4.26
C THR A 155 1.05 -14.34 -3.43
N PHE A 156 -0.08 -14.86 -3.90
CA PHE A 156 -0.61 -16.12 -3.37
C PHE A 156 0.26 -17.25 -3.90
N PRO A 157 0.71 -18.20 -3.05
CA PRO A 157 1.18 -19.47 -3.58
C PRO A 157 0.00 -20.13 -4.29
N ILE A 158 0.22 -20.51 -5.56
CA ILE A 158 -0.72 -21.26 -6.39
C ILE A 158 -0.97 -22.63 -5.76
#